data_AF-A0AA37F4Y1-F1
#
_entry.id   AF-A0AA37F4Y1-F1
#
_cell.length_a   1.000
_cell.length_b   1.000
_cell.length_c   1.000
_cell.angle_alpha   90.00
_cell.angle_beta   90.00
_cell.angle_gamma   90.00
#
_symmetry.space_group_name_H-M   'P 1'
#
loop_
_entity.id
_entity.type
_entity.pdbx_description
1 polymer ?
#
loop_
_entity_poly.entity_id
_entity_poly.type
_entity_poly.pdbx_seq_one_letter_code
_entity_poly.pdbx_strand_id
1 'polypeptide(L)'
;MTTAYFDQLAGHLRGHGIPEEEIITTVDDLAAYAAESGADPEEEFGPAAGFAATLAPAAQETAPEGGPDPAAETWVWTADAFRDREYLNRYGEQGWEVERIDHLGRFVSRRDPERPLRWEYRRETVLPAKHGALAERLAPDGWEPCGGWMYFQYFKRPKAVSEGLAGELDDAPATPARRVFFGRRFYAFMVVWVLYMAALITGIVLGVGPLSGGDHEFGPDFVGGVLAGIAVVVLLVLITLRRRRRR
;
A
#
# COMPACT_ATOMS: atom_id res chain seq x y z
N MET A 1 -26.54 -10.17 -15.83
CA MET A 1 -26.55 -9.81 -14.40
C MET A 1 -25.41 -8.87 -14.06
N THR A 2 -24.21 -9.09 -14.62
CA THR A 2 -23.04 -8.20 -14.58
C THR A 2 -23.32 -6.71 -14.83
N THR A 3 -24.05 -6.34 -15.88
CA THR A 3 -24.31 -4.92 -16.22
C THR A 3 -25.09 -4.19 -15.13
N ALA A 4 -26.10 -4.84 -14.52
CA ALA A 4 -26.92 -4.23 -13.48
C ALA A 4 -26.13 -3.96 -12.19
N TYR A 5 -25.16 -4.83 -11.87
CA TYR A 5 -24.24 -4.64 -10.74
C TYR A 5 -23.36 -3.39 -10.93
N PHE A 6 -22.78 -3.25 -12.13
CA PHE A 6 -21.92 -2.12 -12.47
C PHE A 6 -22.68 -0.79 -12.58
N ASP A 7 -23.93 -0.82 -13.04
CA ASP A 7 -24.82 0.35 -13.02
C ASP A 7 -25.13 0.82 -11.58
N GLN A 8 -25.36 -0.13 -10.67
CA GLN A 8 -25.54 0.17 -9.23
C GLN A 8 -24.26 0.72 -8.61
N LEU A 9 -23.10 0.11 -8.91
CA LEU A 9 -21.79 0.57 -8.46
C LEU A 9 -21.54 2.03 -8.91
N ALA A 10 -21.75 2.34 -10.19
CA ALA A 10 -21.62 3.69 -10.72
C ALA A 10 -22.56 4.70 -10.01
N GLY A 11 -23.79 4.27 -9.72
CA GLY A 11 -24.76 5.05 -8.94
C GLY A 11 -24.26 5.40 -7.55
N HIS A 12 -23.69 4.43 -6.83
CA HIS A 12 -23.14 4.63 -5.50
C HIS A 12 -21.87 5.50 -5.52
N LEU A 13 -20.95 5.27 -6.47
CA LEU A 13 -19.73 6.08 -6.63
C LEU A 13 -20.06 7.55 -6.93
N ARG A 14 -21.10 7.82 -7.73
CA ARG A 14 -21.61 9.18 -7.95
C ARG A 14 -22.19 9.79 -6.68
N GLY A 15 -22.88 8.99 -5.87
CA GLY A 15 -23.35 9.39 -4.53
C GLY A 15 -22.21 9.76 -3.57
N HIS A 16 -21.02 9.20 -3.77
CA HIS A 16 -19.80 9.52 -3.02
C HIS A 16 -18.99 10.70 -3.60
N GLY A 17 -19.48 11.35 -4.66
CA GLY A 17 -18.88 12.56 -5.23
C GLY A 17 -17.63 12.30 -6.09
N ILE A 18 -17.44 11.07 -6.56
CA ILE A 18 -16.33 10.72 -7.46
C ILE A 18 -16.57 11.35 -8.84
N PRO A 19 -15.54 11.92 -9.51
CA PRO A 19 -15.67 12.45 -10.87
C PRO A 19 -16.16 11.39 -11.86
N GLU A 20 -17.10 11.76 -12.74
CA GLU A 20 -17.74 10.85 -13.69
C GLU A 20 -16.73 10.11 -14.60
N GLU A 21 -15.66 10.78 -15.02
CA GLU A 21 -14.59 10.18 -15.85
C GLU A 21 -13.84 9.05 -15.10
N GLU A 22 -13.64 9.21 -13.80
CA GLU A 22 -13.03 8.20 -12.92
C GLU A 22 -13.98 7.04 -12.65
N ILE A 23 -15.28 7.32 -12.52
CA ILE A 23 -16.33 6.28 -12.41
C ILE A 23 -16.35 5.40 -13.66
N ILE A 24 -16.39 6.01 -14.86
CA ILE A 24 -16.43 5.27 -16.13
C ILE A 24 -15.21 4.37 -16.26
N THR A 25 -14.00 4.94 -16.06
CA THR A 25 -12.75 4.18 -16.17
C THR A 25 -12.71 3.01 -15.19
N THR A 26 -13.11 3.24 -13.93
CA THR A 26 -13.10 2.22 -12.88
C THR A 26 -14.10 1.11 -13.18
N VAL A 27 -15.31 1.47 -13.62
CA VAL A 27 -16.36 0.49 -13.96
C VAL A 27 -15.97 -0.34 -15.18
N ASP A 28 -15.37 0.28 -16.20
CA ASP A 28 -14.91 -0.42 -17.41
C ASP A 28 -13.81 -1.44 -17.09
N ASP A 29 -12.83 -1.06 -16.25
CA ASP A 29 -11.75 -1.95 -15.81
C ASP A 29 -12.29 -3.16 -15.01
N LEU A 30 -13.24 -2.92 -14.11
CA LEU A 30 -13.86 -3.98 -13.30
C LEU A 30 -14.77 -4.89 -14.13
N ALA A 31 -15.48 -4.34 -15.10
CA ALA A 31 -16.29 -5.11 -16.04
C ALA A 31 -15.43 -5.97 -16.94
N ALA A 32 -14.28 -5.46 -17.41
CA ALA A 32 -13.29 -6.23 -18.16
C ALA A 32 -12.72 -7.38 -17.32
N TYR A 33 -12.32 -7.12 -16.07
CA TYR A 33 -11.86 -8.16 -15.17
C TYR A 33 -12.91 -9.25 -14.92
N ALA A 34 -14.17 -8.87 -14.66
CA ALA A 34 -15.24 -9.85 -14.43
C ALA A 34 -15.54 -10.69 -15.70
N ALA A 35 -15.41 -10.09 -16.88
CA ALA A 35 -15.53 -10.82 -18.14
C ALA A 35 -14.38 -11.81 -18.37
N GLU A 36 -13.16 -11.45 -17.96
CA GLU A 36 -11.98 -12.33 -18.04
C GLU A 36 -11.99 -13.45 -16.99
N SER A 37 -12.42 -13.16 -15.77
CA SER A 37 -12.48 -14.15 -14.67
C SER A 37 -13.65 -15.11 -14.81
N GLY A 38 -14.72 -14.70 -15.50
CA GLY A 38 -15.96 -15.46 -15.64
C GLY A 38 -16.74 -15.61 -14.33
N ALA A 39 -16.34 -14.91 -13.27
CA ALA A 39 -16.97 -14.92 -11.97
C ALA A 39 -18.16 -13.95 -11.91
N ASP A 40 -19.13 -14.24 -11.02
CA ASP A 40 -20.22 -13.32 -10.76
C ASP A 40 -19.70 -12.11 -9.95
N PRO A 41 -19.91 -10.86 -10.39
CA PRO A 41 -19.37 -9.68 -9.71
C PRO A 41 -19.83 -9.55 -8.25
N GLU A 42 -21.02 -10.04 -7.91
CA GLU A 42 -21.52 -10.01 -6.54
C GLU A 42 -20.82 -11.04 -5.63
N GLU A 43 -20.42 -12.20 -6.17
CA GLU A 43 -19.61 -13.18 -5.44
C GLU A 43 -18.15 -12.75 -5.29
N GLU A 44 -17.60 -12.10 -6.32
CA GLU A 44 -16.19 -11.68 -6.37
C GLU A 44 -15.92 -10.39 -5.59
N PHE A 45 -16.80 -9.39 -5.71
CA PHE A 45 -16.61 -8.06 -5.13
C PHE A 45 -17.54 -7.78 -3.93
N GLY A 46 -18.51 -8.66 -3.67
CA GLY A 46 -19.55 -8.44 -2.68
C GLY A 46 -20.60 -7.41 -3.14
N PRO A 47 -21.52 -6.97 -2.26
CA PRO A 47 -22.59 -6.04 -2.61
C PRO A 47 -22.08 -4.69 -3.12
N ALA A 48 -22.65 -4.19 -4.23
CA ALA A 48 -22.19 -2.98 -4.93
C ALA A 48 -22.08 -1.74 -4.01
N ALA A 49 -22.99 -1.58 -3.05
CA ALA A 49 -22.94 -0.47 -2.08
C ALA A 49 -21.73 -0.55 -1.12
N GLY A 50 -21.39 -1.75 -0.65
CA GLY A 50 -20.23 -1.96 0.23
C GLY A 50 -18.91 -1.82 -0.53
N PHE A 51 -18.90 -2.29 -1.78
CA PHE A 51 -17.76 -2.13 -2.66
C PHE A 51 -17.55 -0.66 -3.07
N ALA A 52 -18.61 0.07 -3.40
CA ALA A 52 -18.56 1.50 -3.70
C ALA A 52 -18.04 2.33 -2.52
N ALA A 53 -18.46 1.99 -1.30
CA ALA A 53 -17.93 2.60 -0.10
C ALA A 53 -16.41 2.40 -0.05
N THR A 54 -15.91 1.18 -0.24
CA THR A 54 -14.47 0.86 -0.22
C THR A 54 -13.67 1.65 -1.27
N LEU A 55 -14.25 1.91 -2.43
CA LEU A 55 -13.63 2.69 -3.52
C LEU A 55 -13.70 4.21 -3.29
N ALA A 56 -14.61 4.69 -2.45
CA ALA A 56 -14.76 6.11 -2.17
C ALA A 56 -13.60 6.62 -1.29
N PRO A 57 -12.96 7.75 -1.65
CA PRO A 57 -11.91 8.36 -0.84
C PRO A 57 -12.34 8.64 0.62
N ALA A 58 -13.64 8.89 0.83
CA ALA A 58 -14.23 9.16 2.14
C ALA A 58 -14.42 7.92 3.04
N ALA A 59 -14.47 6.69 2.49
CA ALA A 59 -14.46 5.49 3.34
C ALA A 59 -13.04 5.14 3.82
N GLN A 60 -12.01 5.71 3.19
CA GLN A 60 -10.69 5.78 3.79
C GLN A 60 -10.61 6.78 4.95
N GLU A 61 -11.70 7.48 5.30
CA GLU A 61 -11.81 8.31 6.50
C GLU A 61 -12.83 7.78 7.53
N THR A 62 -13.58 6.72 7.20
CA THR A 62 -14.70 6.22 8.04
C THR A 62 -14.66 4.68 8.07
N ALA A 63 -14.45 3.92 9.15
CA ALA A 63 -14.25 4.12 10.59
C ALA A 63 -13.67 2.80 11.21
N PRO A 64 -13.53 2.69 12.54
CA PRO A 64 -14.54 1.93 13.28
C PRO A 64 -15.23 2.72 14.42
N GLU A 65 -16.37 2.19 14.86
CA GLU A 65 -17.27 2.70 15.89
C GLU A 65 -16.56 2.90 17.25
N GLY A 66 -16.05 4.10 17.42
CA GLY A 66 -15.27 4.59 18.55
C GLY A 66 -14.58 5.87 18.09
N GLY A 67 -15.39 6.84 17.66
CA GLY A 67 -14.97 7.90 16.74
C GLY A 67 -13.74 8.70 17.19
N PRO A 68 -12.89 9.13 16.24
CA PRO A 68 -11.69 9.90 16.54
C PRO A 68 -12.06 11.22 17.23
N ASP A 69 -11.25 11.61 18.21
CA ASP A 69 -11.29 12.96 18.76
C ASP A 69 -11.05 13.97 17.62
N PRO A 70 -11.97 14.90 17.34
CA PRO A 70 -11.82 15.90 16.28
C PRO A 70 -10.61 16.83 16.49
N ALA A 71 -9.98 16.83 17.67
CA ALA A 71 -8.74 17.55 17.93
C ALA A 71 -7.47 16.81 17.46
N ALA A 72 -7.54 15.50 17.17
CA ALA A 72 -6.36 14.70 16.84
C ALA A 72 -5.85 14.98 15.42
N GLU A 73 -4.53 15.16 15.27
CA GLU A 73 -3.90 15.35 13.96
C GLU A 73 -3.72 14.00 13.26
N THR A 74 -4.27 13.86 12.05
CA THR A 74 -4.11 12.66 11.20
C THR A 74 -3.08 12.88 10.10
N TRP A 75 -2.17 11.94 9.94
CA TRP A 75 -1.09 11.96 8.95
C TRP A 75 -0.90 10.62 8.26
N VAL A 76 -1.08 10.60 6.93
CA VAL A 76 -0.92 9.40 6.09
C VAL A 76 0.41 9.43 5.34
N TRP A 77 1.19 8.36 5.46
CA TRP A 77 2.50 8.23 4.83
C TRP A 77 2.82 6.79 4.38
N THR A 78 3.83 6.64 3.54
CA THR A 78 4.32 5.32 3.08
C THR A 78 5.84 5.27 3.10
N ALA A 79 6.37 4.07 3.32
CA ALA A 79 7.81 3.79 3.29
C ALA A 79 8.08 2.47 2.57
N ASP A 80 9.30 2.33 2.05
CA ASP A 80 9.74 1.02 1.55
C ASP A 80 9.92 0.01 2.68
N ALA A 81 9.78 -1.28 2.34
CA ALA A 81 9.96 -2.40 3.28
C ALA A 81 11.37 -2.52 3.88
N PHE A 82 12.37 -1.72 3.47
CA PHE A 82 13.68 -1.69 4.12
C PHE A 82 13.81 -0.60 5.18
N ARG A 83 12.92 0.40 5.18
CA ARG A 83 12.98 1.56 6.08
C ARG A 83 11.71 1.81 6.87
N ASP A 84 10.62 1.14 6.56
CA ASP A 84 9.37 1.17 7.33
C ASP A 84 9.62 1.07 8.85
N ARG A 85 10.41 0.11 9.32
CA ARG A 85 10.72 -0.08 10.76
C ARG A 85 11.48 1.10 11.37
N GLU A 86 12.37 1.72 10.59
CA GLU A 86 13.14 2.89 11.04
C GLU A 86 12.21 4.11 11.19
N TYR A 87 11.36 4.36 10.20
CA TYR A 87 10.45 5.50 10.22
C TYR A 87 9.31 5.31 11.22
N LEU A 88 8.78 4.08 11.36
CA LEU A 88 7.78 3.74 12.37
C LEU A 88 8.31 4.06 13.77
N ASN A 89 9.49 3.56 14.14
CA ASN A 89 10.07 3.85 15.45
C ASN A 89 10.42 5.33 15.63
N ARG A 90 10.97 5.99 14.59
CA ARG A 90 11.27 7.43 14.66
C ARG A 90 10.03 8.29 14.88
N TYR A 91 8.94 8.01 14.18
CA TYR A 91 7.69 8.78 14.32
C TYR A 91 6.91 8.37 15.58
N GLY A 92 7.02 7.10 16.00
CA GLY A 92 6.55 6.64 17.30
C GLY A 92 7.19 7.37 18.47
N GLU A 93 8.49 7.65 18.39
CA GLU A 93 9.19 8.47 19.39
C GLU A 93 8.74 9.94 19.41
N GLN A 94 8.11 10.41 18.33
CA GLN A 94 7.58 11.77 18.19
C GLN A 94 6.09 11.89 18.55
N GLY A 95 5.49 10.81 19.05
CA GLY A 95 4.08 10.80 19.47
C GLY A 95 3.11 10.27 18.42
N TRP A 96 3.57 9.86 17.24
CA TRP A 96 2.70 9.36 16.18
C TRP A 96 2.34 7.90 16.40
N GLU A 97 1.06 7.66 16.65
CA GLU A 97 0.42 6.35 16.74
C GLU A 97 0.00 5.88 15.35
N VAL A 98 0.39 4.69 14.90
CA VAL A 98 -0.21 4.07 13.71
C VAL A 98 -1.50 3.39 14.14
N GLU A 99 -2.61 3.94 13.66
CA GLU A 99 -3.94 3.40 13.91
C GLU A 99 -4.19 2.18 13.02
N ARG A 100 -3.91 2.34 11.73
CA ARG A 100 -4.14 1.31 10.73
C ARG A 100 -3.19 1.41 9.55
N ILE A 101 -3.12 0.31 8.81
CA ILE A 101 -2.45 0.23 7.53
C ILE A 101 -3.51 -0.01 6.46
N ASP A 102 -3.54 0.88 5.50
CA ASP A 102 -4.44 0.82 4.36
C ASP A 102 -4.03 -0.30 3.39
N HIS A 103 -4.95 -0.74 2.54
CA HIS A 103 -4.74 -1.84 1.58
C HIS A 103 -3.60 -1.57 0.59
N LEU A 104 -3.31 -0.29 0.29
CA LEU A 104 -2.14 0.12 -0.49
C LEU A 104 -0.80 0.06 0.28
N GLY A 105 -0.80 -0.36 1.55
CA GLY A 105 0.40 -0.35 2.40
C GLY A 105 0.78 1.05 2.91
N ARG A 106 -0.20 1.95 3.04
CA ARG A 106 -0.01 3.29 3.61
C ARG A 106 -0.30 3.26 5.11
N PHE A 107 0.57 3.87 5.90
CA PHE A 107 0.42 3.99 7.35
C PHE A 107 -0.45 5.21 7.64
N VAL A 108 -1.59 5.00 8.31
CA VAL A 108 -2.45 6.05 8.83
C VAL A 108 -2.02 6.30 10.28
N SER A 109 -1.34 7.42 10.50
CA SER A 109 -0.86 7.81 11.83
C SER A 109 -1.73 8.90 12.42
N ARG A 110 -1.96 8.82 13.72
CA ARG A 110 -2.71 9.79 14.53
C ARG A 110 -1.81 10.29 15.65
N ARG A 111 -1.95 11.54 16.03
CA ARG A 111 -1.32 12.07 17.25
C ARG A 111 -2.34 12.85 18.06
N ASP A 112 -2.38 12.52 19.34
CA ASP A 112 -3.10 13.27 20.34
C ASP A 112 -2.33 14.57 20.67
N PRO A 113 -2.91 15.76 20.47
CA PRO A 113 -2.26 17.03 20.75
C PRO A 113 -2.17 17.33 22.26
N GLU A 114 -3.05 16.74 23.09
CA GLU A 114 -3.10 17.02 24.53
C GLU A 114 -2.17 16.09 25.31
N ARG A 115 -2.01 14.83 24.87
CA ARG A 115 -1.13 13.84 25.50
C ARG A 115 -0.36 12.99 24.47
N PRO A 116 0.69 13.54 23.85
CA PRO A 116 1.50 12.78 22.91
C PRO A 116 2.26 11.64 23.60
N LEU A 117 1.82 10.40 23.36
CA LEU A 117 2.46 9.18 23.86
C LEU A 117 3.49 8.63 22.88
N ARG A 118 4.62 8.16 23.40
CA ARG A 118 5.63 7.46 22.60
C ARG A 118 5.21 6.03 22.29
N TRP A 119 5.47 5.61 21.07
CA TRP A 119 5.14 4.27 20.56
C TRP A 119 6.38 3.50 20.12
N GLU A 120 6.37 2.19 20.39
CA GLU A 120 7.34 1.23 19.89
C GLU A 120 6.66 0.36 18.83
N TYR A 121 7.34 0.10 17.71
CA TYR A 121 6.80 -0.69 16.61
C TYR A 121 7.65 -1.92 16.30
N ARG A 122 6.95 -3.02 16.01
CA ARG A 122 7.53 -4.29 15.61
C ARG A 122 6.86 -4.79 14.35
N ARG A 123 7.68 -5.27 13.41
CA ARG A 123 7.22 -5.91 12.18
C ARG A 123 7.62 -7.37 12.20
N GLU A 124 6.65 -8.25 11.96
CA GLU A 124 6.84 -9.69 11.84
C GLU A 124 6.41 -10.15 10.44
N THR A 125 7.10 -11.15 9.90
CA THR A 125 6.71 -11.76 8.61
C THR A 125 5.94 -13.04 8.91
N VAL A 126 4.63 -13.01 8.65
CA VAL A 126 3.75 -14.14 8.93
C VAL A 126 2.76 -14.34 7.79
N LEU A 127 2.42 -15.61 7.56
CA LEU A 127 1.36 -15.98 6.63
C LEU A 127 0.00 -15.58 7.20
N PRO A 128 -0.98 -15.25 6.34
CA PRO A 128 -2.34 -14.86 6.72
C PRO A 128 -2.97 -15.75 7.81
N ALA A 129 -2.86 -17.07 7.64
CA ALA A 129 -3.43 -18.05 8.55
C ALA A 129 -2.83 -18.06 9.98
N LYS A 130 -1.70 -17.38 10.21
CA LYS A 130 -0.99 -17.37 11.50
C LYS A 130 -1.03 -16.03 12.23
N HIS A 131 -1.76 -15.03 11.71
CA HIS A 131 -1.84 -13.71 12.36
C HIS A 131 -2.43 -13.78 13.78
N GLY A 132 -3.53 -14.53 13.96
CA GLY A 132 -4.18 -14.66 15.28
C GLY A 132 -3.27 -15.27 16.34
N ALA A 133 -2.64 -16.41 16.02
CA ALA A 133 -1.69 -17.07 16.93
C ALA A 133 -0.45 -16.20 17.27
N LEU A 134 -0.02 -15.34 16.34
CA LEU A 134 1.06 -14.40 16.61
C LEU A 134 0.60 -13.26 17.54
N ALA A 135 -0.61 -12.74 17.34
CA ALA A 135 -1.18 -11.71 18.21
C ALA A 135 -1.36 -12.22 19.64
N GLU A 136 -1.91 -13.44 19.82
CA GLU A 136 -2.05 -14.06 21.14
C GLU A 136 -0.70 -14.25 21.85
N ARG A 137 0.36 -14.59 21.10
CA ARG A 137 1.70 -14.76 21.66
C ARG A 137 2.32 -13.44 22.12
N LEU A 138 2.01 -12.33 21.44
CA LEU A 138 2.60 -11.02 21.69
C LEU A 138 1.75 -10.15 22.64
N ALA A 139 0.47 -10.50 22.85
CA ALA A 139 -0.43 -9.79 23.75
C ALA A 139 0.07 -9.72 25.21
N PRO A 140 0.69 -10.77 25.81
CA PRO A 140 1.25 -10.70 27.17
C PRO A 140 2.35 -9.65 27.34
N ASP A 141 3.06 -9.32 26.26
CA ASP A 141 4.15 -8.33 26.23
C ASP A 141 3.63 -6.89 25.97
N GLY A 142 2.30 -6.73 25.84
CA GLY A 142 1.62 -5.46 25.59
C GLY A 142 1.62 -5.02 24.12
N TRP A 143 1.88 -5.93 23.18
CA TRP A 143 1.85 -5.62 21.76
C TRP A 143 0.45 -5.77 21.17
N GLU A 144 0.00 -4.74 20.48
CA GLU A 144 -1.28 -4.69 19.79
C GLU A 144 -1.07 -4.69 18.27
N PRO A 145 -1.87 -5.45 17.50
CA PRO A 145 -1.79 -5.42 16.05
C PRO A 145 -2.28 -4.07 15.50
N CYS A 146 -1.51 -3.45 14.59
CA CYS A 146 -1.86 -2.17 13.95
C CYS A 146 -2.11 -2.28 12.44
N GLY A 147 -2.32 -3.49 11.95
CA GLY A 147 -2.59 -3.79 10.55
C GLY A 147 -1.50 -4.63 9.88
N GLY A 148 -1.83 -5.19 8.73
CA GLY A 148 -0.95 -6.02 7.92
C GLY A 148 -0.94 -5.57 6.48
N TRP A 149 0.19 -5.78 5.80
CA TRP A 149 0.31 -5.56 4.35
C TRP A 149 1.15 -6.66 3.72
N MET A 150 0.56 -7.37 2.75
CA MET A 150 1.09 -8.61 2.18
C MET A 150 1.45 -9.65 3.26
N TYR A 151 2.73 -9.96 3.44
CA TYR A 151 3.22 -10.93 4.44
C TYR A 151 3.73 -10.25 5.72
N PHE A 152 3.61 -8.92 5.82
CA PHE A 152 4.07 -8.16 6.97
C PHE A 152 2.91 -7.87 7.90
N GLN A 153 3.03 -8.30 9.15
CA GLN A 153 2.16 -7.88 10.24
C GLN A 153 2.89 -6.85 11.09
N TYR A 154 2.22 -5.74 11.38
CA TYR A 154 2.75 -4.70 12.24
C TYR A 154 2.06 -4.73 13.59
N PHE A 155 2.86 -4.52 14.62
CA PHE A 155 2.48 -4.44 16.01
C PHE A 155 2.98 -3.12 16.59
N LYS A 156 2.19 -2.54 17.48
CA LYS A 156 2.53 -1.34 18.24
C LYS A 156 2.45 -1.63 19.73
N ARG A 157 3.22 -0.89 20.52
CA ARG A 157 3.15 -0.91 21.98
C ARG A 157 3.36 0.50 22.52
N PRO A 158 2.51 1.00 23.44
CA PRO A 158 2.77 2.27 24.09
C PRO A 158 4.01 2.13 24.99
N LYS A 159 5.01 3.01 24.83
CA LYS A 159 6.19 3.00 25.72
C LYS A 159 5.82 3.31 27.17
N ALA A 160 4.68 3.93 27.43
CA ALA A 160 4.13 4.11 28.77
C ALA A 160 3.94 2.78 29.53
N VAL A 161 3.65 1.68 28.83
CA VAL A 161 3.52 0.33 29.42
C VAL A 161 4.88 -0.23 29.87
N SER A 162 5.98 0.24 29.27
CA SER A 162 7.34 -0.26 29.51
C SER A 162 8.18 0.68 30.39
N GLU A 163 7.95 1.99 30.29
CA GLU A 163 8.78 3.06 30.88
C GLU A 163 8.01 4.00 31.81
N GLY A 164 6.69 3.82 31.99
CA GLY A 164 5.85 4.68 32.85
C GLY A 164 5.67 6.11 32.30
N LEU A 165 5.66 7.12 33.18
CA LEU A 165 5.49 8.55 32.84
C LEU A 165 6.57 9.12 31.87
N ALA A 166 7.68 8.41 31.64
CA ALA A 166 8.70 8.78 30.65
C ALA A 166 8.26 8.57 29.18
N GLY A 167 7.09 7.94 28.98
CA GLY A 167 6.46 7.75 27.67
C GLY A 167 5.68 8.97 27.17
N GLU A 168 5.43 9.97 28.01
CA GLU A 168 4.72 11.21 27.65
C GLU A 168 5.73 12.24 27.12
N LEU A 169 5.45 12.86 25.97
CA LEU A 169 6.28 13.92 25.41
C LEU A 169 5.83 15.28 25.98
N ASP A 170 6.78 16.03 26.55
CA ASP A 170 6.53 17.42 27.01
C ASP A 170 6.27 18.41 25.87
N ASP A 171 6.80 18.14 24.67
CA ASP A 171 6.60 19.00 23.49
C ASP A 171 6.68 18.17 22.20
N ALA A 172 5.65 18.23 21.36
CA ALA A 172 5.51 17.39 20.17
C ALA A 172 6.06 18.11 18.93
N PRO A 173 7.03 17.54 18.19
CA PRO A 173 7.60 18.20 17.01
C PRO A 173 6.55 18.35 15.89
N ALA A 174 6.65 19.42 15.09
CA ALA A 174 5.67 19.72 14.03
C ALA A 174 5.45 18.55 13.04
N THR A 175 4.24 18.48 12.50
CA THR A 175 3.81 17.40 11.59
C THR A 175 4.73 17.26 10.38
N PRO A 176 5.24 16.05 10.08
CA PRO A 176 6.19 15.88 9.00
C PRO A 176 5.56 16.22 7.64
N ALA A 177 6.15 17.19 6.93
CA ALA A 177 5.67 17.59 5.60
C ALA A 177 5.82 16.49 4.53
N ARG A 178 6.65 15.46 4.78
CA ARG A 178 7.03 14.46 3.78
C ARG A 178 6.23 13.17 3.98
N ARG A 179 5.46 12.75 2.97
CA ARG A 179 4.58 11.57 3.04
C ARG A 179 5.14 10.30 2.40
N VAL A 180 6.32 10.36 1.80
CA VAL A 180 6.91 9.25 1.03
C VAL A 180 8.39 9.05 1.35
N PHE A 181 8.73 7.85 1.82
CA PHE A 181 10.06 7.47 2.28
C PHE A 181 10.59 6.23 1.56
N PHE A 182 10.96 6.39 0.28
CA PHE A 182 11.68 5.36 -0.47
C PHE A 182 13.20 5.55 -0.39
N GLY A 183 13.91 4.53 0.08
CA GLY A 183 15.35 4.47 0.20
C GLY A 183 16.05 4.06 -1.09
N ARG A 184 17.35 4.34 -1.17
CA ARG A 184 18.18 3.99 -2.34
C ARG A 184 18.23 2.49 -2.63
N ARG A 185 18.11 1.65 -1.59
CA ARG A 185 18.07 0.19 -1.73
C ARG A 185 16.81 -0.29 -2.44
N PHE A 186 15.65 0.32 -2.15
CA PHE A 186 14.40 0.04 -2.85
C PHE A 186 14.52 0.35 -4.34
N TYR A 187 15.07 1.50 -4.71
CA TYR A 187 15.31 1.84 -6.12
C TYR A 187 16.30 0.88 -6.80
N ALA A 188 17.36 0.47 -6.11
CA ALA A 188 18.29 -0.52 -6.66
C ALA A 188 17.62 -1.88 -6.87
N PHE A 189 16.80 -2.33 -5.91
CA PHE A 189 15.99 -3.53 -6.04
C PHE A 189 15.02 -3.43 -7.23
N MET A 190 14.31 -2.31 -7.37
CA MET A 190 13.42 -2.06 -8.51
C MET A 190 14.14 -2.14 -9.85
N VAL A 191 15.34 -1.56 -9.97
CA VAL A 191 16.13 -1.66 -11.21
C VAL A 191 16.52 -3.10 -11.51
N VAL A 192 17.03 -3.83 -10.52
CA VAL A 192 17.41 -5.24 -10.69
C VAL A 192 16.19 -6.09 -11.06
N TRP A 193 15.04 -5.86 -10.42
CA TRP A 193 13.81 -6.58 -10.68
C TRP A 193 13.28 -6.31 -12.09
N VAL A 194 13.28 -5.04 -12.54
CA VAL A 194 12.88 -4.68 -13.91
C VAL A 194 13.82 -5.33 -14.94
N LEU A 195 15.14 -5.31 -14.69
CA LEU A 195 16.11 -5.99 -15.55
C LEU A 195 15.88 -7.50 -15.59
N TYR A 196 15.58 -8.12 -14.45
CA TYR A 196 15.25 -9.53 -14.36
C TYR A 196 13.98 -9.87 -15.13
N MET A 197 12.90 -9.11 -14.93
CA MET A 197 11.64 -9.33 -15.65
C MET A 197 11.81 -9.14 -17.16
N ALA A 198 12.57 -8.14 -17.57
CA ALA A 198 12.86 -7.94 -18.97
C ALA A 198 13.70 -9.08 -19.57
N ALA A 199 14.71 -9.59 -18.83
CA ALA A 199 15.47 -10.76 -19.24
C ALA A 199 14.60 -12.03 -19.30
N LEU A 200 13.67 -12.19 -18.35
CA LEU A 200 12.72 -13.31 -18.33
C LEU A 200 11.77 -13.25 -19.53
N ILE A 201 11.15 -12.09 -19.79
CA ILE A 201 10.28 -11.88 -20.95
C ILE A 201 11.06 -12.13 -22.25
N THR A 202 12.28 -11.60 -22.36
CA THR A 202 13.15 -11.83 -23.52
C THR A 202 13.47 -13.30 -23.68
N GLY A 203 13.81 -14.00 -22.60
CA GLY A 203 14.09 -15.44 -22.60
C GLY A 203 12.88 -16.29 -22.99
N ILE A 204 11.67 -15.93 -22.53
CA ILE A 204 10.42 -16.60 -22.92
C ILE A 204 10.14 -16.37 -24.41
N VAL A 205 10.24 -15.13 -24.89
CA VAL A 205 9.97 -14.82 -26.31
C VAL A 205 10.98 -15.48 -27.24
N LEU A 206 12.27 -15.46 -26.90
CA LEU A 206 13.31 -16.15 -27.68
C LEU A 206 13.27 -17.68 -27.52
N GLY A 207 12.79 -18.20 -26.38
CA GLY A 207 12.76 -19.63 -26.08
C GLY A 207 11.49 -20.36 -26.52
N VAL A 208 10.35 -19.66 -26.65
CA VAL A 208 9.08 -20.21 -27.15
C VAL A 208 9.04 -20.21 -28.68
N GLY A 209 9.66 -19.23 -29.34
CA GLY A 209 9.72 -19.12 -30.80
C GLY A 209 10.13 -20.41 -31.56
N PRO A 210 11.15 -21.17 -31.11
CA PRO A 210 11.55 -22.43 -31.75
C PRO A 210 10.58 -23.60 -31.53
N LEU A 211 9.71 -23.55 -30.52
CA LEU A 211 8.80 -24.65 -30.14
C LEU A 211 7.39 -24.49 -30.71
N SER A 212 6.98 -23.28 -31.07
CA SER A 212 5.61 -22.98 -31.51
C SER A 212 5.34 -23.16 -33.01
N GLY A 213 6.35 -23.45 -33.84
CA GLY A 213 6.16 -23.87 -35.25
C GLY A 213 5.28 -22.95 -36.11
N GLY A 214 5.08 -21.69 -35.71
CA GLY A 214 4.20 -20.72 -36.37
C GLY A 214 4.99 -19.52 -36.86
N ASP A 215 4.61 -19.01 -38.03
CA ASP A 215 5.28 -17.97 -38.82
C ASP A 215 5.33 -16.56 -38.17
N HIS A 216 5.18 -16.46 -36.84
CA HIS A 216 5.35 -15.22 -36.09
C HIS A 216 6.79 -15.12 -35.59
N GLU A 217 7.67 -14.67 -36.48
CA GLU A 217 8.99 -14.17 -36.07
C GLU A 217 8.77 -12.95 -35.15
N PHE A 218 8.95 -13.14 -33.83
CA PHE A 218 9.18 -12.02 -32.92
C PHE A 218 10.51 -11.36 -33.34
N GLY A 219 10.42 -10.42 -34.26
CA GLY A 219 11.57 -9.79 -34.91
C GLY A 219 12.42 -8.96 -33.94
N PRO A 220 13.62 -8.52 -34.38
CA PRO A 220 14.54 -7.68 -33.62
C PRO A 220 13.90 -6.40 -33.06
N ASP A 221 12.78 -5.95 -33.62
CA ASP A 221 12.00 -4.78 -33.20
C ASP A 221 11.33 -4.98 -31.82
N PHE A 222 10.91 -6.20 -31.48
CA PHE A 222 10.34 -6.50 -30.15
C PHE A 222 11.42 -6.40 -29.06
N VAL A 223 12.60 -6.98 -29.33
CA VAL A 223 13.76 -6.90 -28.43
C VAL A 223 14.23 -5.45 -28.28
N GLY A 224 14.21 -4.67 -29.37
CA GLY A 224 14.48 -3.23 -29.36
C GLY A 224 13.50 -2.45 -28.47
N GLY A 225 12.20 -2.75 -28.57
CA GLY A 225 11.16 -2.14 -27.73
C GLY A 225 11.34 -2.44 -26.23
N VAL A 226 11.67 -3.68 -25.88
CA VAL A 226 11.95 -4.09 -24.49
C VAL A 226 13.19 -3.37 -23.94
N LEU A 227 14.28 -3.32 -24.69
CA LEU A 227 15.51 -2.62 -24.28
C LEU A 227 15.30 -1.11 -24.14
N ALA A 228 14.52 -0.50 -25.03
CA ALA A 228 14.16 0.92 -24.93
C ALA A 228 13.30 1.20 -23.69
N GLY A 229 12.32 0.34 -23.39
CA GLY A 229 11.51 0.41 -22.18
C GLY A 229 12.34 0.32 -20.90
N ILE A 230 13.27 -0.64 -20.83
CA ILE A 230 14.23 -0.76 -19.71
C ILE A 230 15.06 0.53 -19.57
N ALA A 231 15.60 1.05 -20.68
CA ALA A 231 16.45 2.24 -20.66
C ALA A 231 15.69 3.46 -20.12
N VAL A 232 14.42 3.63 -20.49
CA VAL A 232 13.55 4.71 -19.98
C VAL A 232 13.29 4.56 -18.48
N VAL A 233 12.96 3.35 -18.00
CA VAL A 233 12.72 3.10 -16.58
C VAL A 233 14.00 3.33 -15.76
N VAL A 234 15.15 2.82 -16.23
CA VAL A 234 16.45 3.04 -15.59
C VAL A 234 16.79 4.53 -15.56
N LEU A 235 16.55 5.26 -16.65
CA LEU A 235 16.79 6.70 -16.72
C LEU A 235 15.90 7.49 -15.74
N LEU A 236 14.61 7.16 -15.65
CA LEU A 236 13.67 7.79 -14.70
C LEU A 236 14.07 7.52 -13.24
N VAL A 237 14.53 6.31 -12.93
CA VAL A 237 15.07 5.96 -11.60
C VAL A 237 16.36 6.72 -11.31
N LEU A 238 17.28 6.84 -12.28
CA LEU A 238 18.51 7.60 -12.13
C LEU A 238 18.25 9.11 -11.94
N ILE A 239 17.27 9.67 -12.65
CA ILE A 239 16.84 11.07 -12.52
C ILE A 239 16.24 11.32 -11.14
N THR A 240 15.36 10.44 -10.66
CA THR A 240 14.76 10.56 -9.31
C THR A 240 15.82 10.42 -8.22
N LEU A 241 16.78 9.51 -8.36
CA LEU A 241 17.93 9.39 -7.44
C LEU A 241 18.84 10.63 -7.46
N ARG A 242 19.11 11.22 -8.65
CA ARG A 242 19.91 12.45 -8.77
C ARG A 242 19.21 13.66 -8.16
N ARG A 243 17.92 13.84 -8.42
CA ARG A 243 17.12 14.94 -7.84
C ARG A 243 17.09 14.87 -6.30
N ARG A 244 17.09 13.67 -5.73
CA ARG A 244 17.15 13.46 -4.27
C ARG A 244 18.53 13.63 -3.63
N ARG A 245 19.62 13.64 -4.41
CA ARG A 245 20.97 13.98 -3.90
C ARG A 245 21.26 15.48 -3.90
N ARG A 246 20.46 16.27 -4.62
CA ARG A 246 20.62 17.74 -4.74
C ARG A 246 19.72 18.53 -3.78
N ARG A 247 18.85 17.86 -3.03
CA ARG A 247 18.08 18.39 -1.91
C ARG A 247 18.61 17.78 -0.63
#